data_AF-A0A0M0GC02-F1
#
_entry.id   AF-A0A0M0GC02-F1
#
_cell.length_a   1.000
_cell.length_b   1.000
_cell.length_c   1.000
_cell.angle_alpha   90.00
_cell.angle_beta   90.00
_cell.angle_gamma   90.00
#
_symmetry.space_group_name_H-M   'P 1'
#
loop_
_entity.id
_entity.type
_entity.pdbx_description
1 polymer ?
#
loop_
_entity_poly.entity_id
_entity_poly.type
_entity_poly.pdbx_seq_one_letter_code
_entity_poly.pdbx_strand_id
1 'polypeptide(L)' 'MSRLLSIFMIGLGTYFAYHNRYRLINVIFGNVFLRKLLVTSVMSFPLVRDRMMSSVFSSGPSEGRQ' A
#
# COMPACT_ATOMS: atom_id res chain seq x y z
N MET A 1 3.82 29.25 15.43
CA MET A 1 4.43 29.21 14.08
C MET A 1 4.37 27.85 13.41
N SER A 2 4.48 26.73 14.14
CA SER A 2 4.52 25.38 13.54
C SER A 2 3.20 24.93 12.85
N ARG A 3 2.03 25.38 13.34
CA ARG A 3 0.72 25.00 12.76
C ARG A 3 0.48 25.59 11.37
N LEU A 4 0.88 26.86 11.18
CA LEU A 4 0.84 27.54 9.88
C LEU A 4 1.71 26.82 8.85
N LEU A 5 2.91 26.39 9.27
CA LEU A 5 3.83 25.62 8.45
C LEU A 5 3.26 24.25 8.06
N SER A 6 2.59 23.55 8.98
CA SER A 6 1.88 22.30 8.68
C SER A 6 0.77 22.48 7.66
N ILE A 7 -0.05 23.52 7.81
CA ILE A 7 -1.16 23.82 6.90
C ILE A 7 -0.62 24.20 5.52
N PHE A 8 0.48 24.97 5.47
CA PHE A 8 1.17 25.29 4.22
C PHE A 8 1.78 24.06 3.55
N MET A 9 2.41 23.15 4.30
CA MET A 9 2.96 21.89 3.74
C MET A 9 1.86 21.01 3.16
N ILE A 10 0.71 20.92 3.83
CA ILE A 10 -0.45 20.16 3.31
C ILE A 10 -0.98 20.86 2.06
N GLY A 11 -1.16 22.18 2.08
CA GLY A 11 -1.63 22.96 0.93
C GLY A 11 -0.70 22.86 -0.28
N LEU A 12 0.60 23.04 -0.09
CA LEU A 12 1.63 22.90 -1.13
C LEU A 12 1.71 21.46 -1.65
N GLY A 13 1.68 20.47 -0.76
CA GLY A 13 1.68 19.06 -1.15
C GLY A 13 0.46 18.72 -2.01
N THR A 14 -0.72 19.22 -1.63
CA THR A 14 -1.97 19.01 -2.36
C THR A 14 -1.97 19.78 -3.69
N TYR A 15 -1.47 21.01 -3.72
CA TYR A 15 -1.36 21.82 -4.93
C TYR A 15 -0.38 21.21 -5.94
N PHE A 16 0.77 20.74 -5.46
CA PHE A 16 1.77 20.07 -6.31
C PHE A 16 1.23 18.74 -6.85
N ALA A 17 0.49 18.00 -6.02
CA ALA A 17 -0.23 16.80 -6.44
C ALA A 17 -1.29 17.08 -7.51
N TYR A 18 -2.01 18.19 -7.38
CA TYR A 18 -3.06 18.60 -8.31
C TYR A 18 -2.51 19.19 -9.62
N HIS A 19 -1.32 19.81 -9.59
CA HIS A 19 -0.68 20.35 -10.78
C HIS A 19 -0.03 19.23 -11.61
N ASN A 20 0.59 18.24 -10.96
CA ASN A 20 1.18 17.07 -11.61
C ASN A 20 0.23 15.87 -11.61
N ARG A 21 -1.05 16.07 -11.96
CA ARG A 21 -2.11 15.04 -11.85
C ARG A 21 -1.68 13.68 -12.37
N TYR A 22 -1.01 13.64 -13.53
CA TYR A 22 -0.64 12.37 -14.16
C TYR A 22 0.71 11.83 -13.68
N ARG A 23 1.68 12.70 -13.36
CA ARG A 23 3.02 12.26 -12.93
C ARG A 23 3.01 11.77 -11.49
N LEU A 24 2.25 12.42 -10.60
CA LEU A 24 2.15 12.00 -9.21
C LEU A 24 1.34 10.71 -9.07
N ILE A 25 0.20 10.61 -9.75
CA ILE A 25 -0.57 9.35 -9.79
C ILE A 25 0.30 8.24 -10.37
N ASN A 26 1.09 8.49 -11.42
CA ASN A 26 1.97 7.46 -11.97
C ASN A 26 3.15 7.11 -11.05
N VAL A 27 3.65 8.02 -10.22
CA VAL A 27 4.66 7.70 -9.19
C VAL A 27 4.01 6.96 -8.01
N ILE A 28 2.78 7.29 -7.63
CA ILE A 28 2.03 6.63 -6.56
C ILE A 28 1.61 5.21 -6.99
N PHE A 29 0.98 5.07 -8.17
CA PHE A 29 0.51 3.80 -8.73
C PHE A 29 1.63 2.98 -9.39
N GLY A 30 2.66 3.62 -9.94
CA GLY A 30 3.80 2.94 -10.57
C GLY A 30 4.87 2.51 -9.57
N ASN A 31 4.83 2.96 -8.32
CA ASN A 31 5.80 2.53 -7.33
C ASN A 31 5.43 1.18 -6.71
N VAL A 32 6.36 0.24 -6.84
CA VAL A 32 6.53 -0.94 -5.96
C VAL A 32 6.36 -0.58 -4.49
N PHE A 33 6.67 0.66 -4.11
CA PHE A 33 6.47 1.21 -2.77
C PHE A 33 5.01 1.14 -2.30
N LEU A 34 4.03 1.60 -3.09
CA LEU A 34 2.63 1.55 -2.66
C LEU A 34 2.13 0.11 -2.57
N ARG A 35 2.53 -0.74 -3.53
CA ARG A 35 2.25 -2.18 -3.48
C ARG A 35 2.84 -2.81 -2.23
N LYS A 36 4.09 -2.49 -1.89
CA LYS A 36 4.77 -2.98 -0.69
C LYS A 36 4.08 -2.46 0.58
N LEU A 37 3.69 -1.19 0.64
CA LEU A 37 3.01 -0.60 1.80
C LEU A 37 1.65 -1.27 2.04
N LEU A 38 0.88 -1.48 0.98
CA LEU A 38 -0.41 -2.17 1.03
C LEU A 38 -0.22 -3.65 1.41
N VAL A 39 0.68 -4.39 0.74
CA VAL A 39 0.94 -5.81 1.05
C VAL A 39 1.49 -5.97 2.46
N THR A 40 2.44 -5.14 2.88
CA THR A 40 3.01 -5.15 4.24
C THR A 40 1.94 -4.82 5.28
N SER A 41 1.07 -3.85 5.01
CA SER A 41 -0.04 -3.52 5.92
C SER A 41 -1.09 -4.63 5.99
N VAL A 42 -1.37 -5.31 4.89
CA VAL A 42 -2.33 -6.43 4.85
C VAL A 42 -1.75 -7.69 5.51
N MET A 43 -0.47 -7.99 5.26
CA MET A 43 0.25 -9.14 5.83
C MET A 43 0.62 -8.96 7.31
N SER A 44 0.66 -7.72 7.82
CA SER A 44 0.89 -7.48 9.26
C SER A 44 -0.32 -7.83 10.11
N PHE A 45 -1.52 -7.95 9.52
CA PHE A 45 -2.70 -8.45 10.21
C PHE A 45 -2.70 -9.98 10.25
N PRO A 46 -2.60 -10.61 11.43
CA PRO A 46 -2.53 -12.07 11.55
C PRO A 46 -3.77 -12.76 10.96
N LEU A 47 -4.96 -12.19 11.18
CA LEU A 47 -6.22 -12.73 10.67
C LEU A 47 -6.28 -12.78 9.13
N VAL A 48 -5.85 -11.71 8.46
CA VAL A 48 -5.90 -11.63 7.00
C VAL A 48 -4.77 -12.48 6.39
N ARG A 49 -3.59 -12.46 7.03
CA ARG A 49 -2.47 -13.32 6.69
C ARG A 49 -2.85 -14.79 6.76
N ASP A 50 -3.48 -15.27 7.84
CA ASP A 50 -3.85 -16.68 8.00
C ASP A 50 -4.90 -17.11 6.96
N ARG A 51 -5.84 -16.23 6.61
CA ARG A 51 -6.83 -16.50 5.54
C ARG A 51 -6.18 -16.58 4.16
N MET A 52 -5.29 -15.65 3.83
CA MET A 52 -4.57 -15.65 2.55
C MET A 52 -3.60 -16.83 2.45
N MET A 53 -2.78 -17.07 3.48
CA MET A 53 -1.88 -18.22 3.52
C MET A 53 -2.66 -19.53 3.48
N SER A 54 -3.76 -19.66 4.22
CA SER A 54 -4.64 -20.81 4.12
C SER A 54 -5.16 -20.98 2.69
N SER A 55 -5.65 -19.94 2.01
CA SER A 55 -6.16 -20.05 0.62
C SER A 55 -5.08 -20.39 -0.42
N VAL A 56 -3.85 -19.87 -0.26
CA VAL A 56 -2.75 -20.08 -1.20
C VAL A 56 -2.12 -21.46 -0.99
N PHE A 57 -1.94 -21.89 0.25
CA PHE A 57 -1.39 -23.21 0.59
C PHE A 57 -2.44 -24.34 0.57
N SER A 58 -3.73 -24.04 0.70
CA SER A 58 -4.79 -25.04 0.44
C SER A 58 -4.98 -25.31 -1.04
N SER A 59 -4.55 -24.40 -1.92
CA SER A 59 -4.59 -24.58 -3.38
C SER A 59 -3.30 -25.20 -3.95
N GLY A 60 -2.33 -25.58 -3.11
CA GLY A 60 -1.17 -26.39 -3.48
C GLY A 60 -0.10 -26.39 -2.39
N PRO A 61 0.49 -27.52 -1.96
CA PRO A 61 0.38 -28.91 -2.41
C PRO A 61 -0.23 -29.81 -1.32
N SER A 62 -1.52 -30.13 -1.42
CA SER A 62 -2.13 -31.26 -0.71
C SER A 62 -2.48 -32.38 -1.70
N GLU A 63 -1.51 -32.71 -2.55
CA GLU A 63 -1.50 -33.93 -3.36
C GLU A 63 -0.15 -34.61 -3.14
N GLY A 64 0.05 -35.14 -1.93
CA GLY A 64 1.27 -35.84 -1.55
C GLY A 64 1.33 -36.21 -0.07
N ARG A 65 0.86 -37.43 0.25
CA ARG A 65 0.90 -38.13 1.55
C ARG A 65 -0.11 -37.57 2.58
N GLN A 66 -1.01 -38.34 3.19
CA GLN A 66 -1.11 -39.78 3.43
C GLN A 66 -2.58 -40.21 3.35
#